data_AF-A0A914TYV4-F1
#
_entry.id   AF-A0A914TYV4-F1
#
_cell.length_a   1.000
_cell.length_b   1.000
_cell.length_c   1.000
_cell.angle_alpha   90.00
_cell.angle_beta   90.00
_cell.angle_gamma   90.00
#
_symmetry.space_group_name_H-M   'P 1'
#
loop_
_entity.id
_entity.type
_entity.pdbx_description
1 polymer ?
#
loop_
_entity_poly.entity_id
_entity_poly.type
_entity_poly.pdbx_seq_one_letter_code
_entity_poly.pdbx_strand_id
1 'polypeptide(L)'
;QQTEKGPQDAITLEARYSLSEEKLLRSTVQCRELTVFVVSEGTGVICDTQVTVLDCDSITQVKEKCIDAKYRTIPFSGRPTVSDVDLEWRLPNGNRKLLLDLDQTSRHDNGYWKHNTLAHYKVDNKAMLALIPRQANSSSYNLSLLSDRSDKSSSSFNNSPTLTRPFGTHSSNGHSKDTMRVFHLVRQQAEHDTQEKMMSEIYLTRLLHMKGILQKFIENLFEVIFSTSNRSVRLPACVKYMFDFLDDQAREHNIIDEDVSHAWKSNALPLRFWVNLIKNPDFIFDIPKPTKIEGSLNVVAQTLMDACSTQELHLTKDSPSSKLLFANDIDKYKHIVHNFYEDVAKLPRIPEADMNSFLLQESQTHQRNFLLYSSALNELYVYVNSNRDMIFEELSKNEYALHEQLPERFQKMLETMDVVPDTTLINNGSLDNYNSKFRLMSNSNSRFY
;
A
#
# COMPACT_ATOMS: atom_id res chain seq x y z
N GLN A 1 14.80 5.49 -0.91
CA GLN A 1 16.14 6.04 -1.22
C GLN A 1 16.12 7.40 -1.94
N GLN A 2 15.74 7.51 -3.23
CA GLN A 2 15.90 8.78 -3.96
C GLN A 2 15.03 9.92 -3.38
N THR A 3 13.78 9.62 -3.02
CA THR A 3 12.87 10.57 -2.34
C THR A 3 13.46 11.10 -1.02
N GLU A 4 14.15 10.24 -0.27
CA GLU A 4 14.69 10.55 1.08
C GLU A 4 16.00 11.35 1.06
N LYS A 5 16.63 11.53 -0.10
CA LYS A 5 17.80 12.42 -0.27
C LYS A 5 17.41 13.90 -0.17
N GLY A 6 16.13 14.22 -0.27
CA GLY A 6 15.62 15.58 -0.18
C GLY A 6 14.60 15.73 0.95
N PRO A 7 14.25 16.97 1.32
CA PRO A 7 13.23 17.22 2.32
C PRO A 7 11.90 16.57 1.93
N GLN A 8 11.28 15.92 2.91
CA GLN A 8 9.95 15.36 2.82
C GLN A 8 9.12 15.84 4.01
N ASP A 9 7.94 16.36 3.74
CA ASP A 9 6.99 16.74 4.78
C ASP A 9 6.42 15.48 5.46
N ALA A 10 6.34 15.50 6.79
CA ALA A 10 5.93 14.31 7.56
C ALA A 10 4.41 14.14 7.63
N ILE A 11 3.65 15.20 7.30
CA ILE A 11 2.19 15.26 7.38
C ILE A 11 1.58 15.11 5.98
N THR A 12 2.00 15.95 5.03
CA THR A 12 1.44 15.94 3.65
C THR A 12 2.08 14.88 2.76
N LEU A 13 3.24 14.35 3.18
CA LEU A 13 4.10 13.43 2.42
C LEU A 13 4.66 14.04 1.12
N GLU A 14 4.55 15.36 0.94
CA GLU A 14 5.17 16.08 -0.16
C GLU A 14 6.69 16.02 -0.05
N ALA A 15 7.37 15.70 -1.16
CA ALA A 15 8.81 15.55 -1.20
C ALA A 15 9.44 16.41 -2.28
N ARG A 16 10.68 16.86 -2.05
CA ARG A 16 11.48 17.56 -3.08
C ARG A 16 11.69 16.69 -4.33
N TYR A 17 11.84 15.39 -4.12
CA TYR A 17 12.18 14.38 -5.11
C TYR A 17 11.01 13.41 -5.26
N SER A 18 10.08 13.74 -6.16
CA SER A 18 8.88 12.97 -6.50
C SER A 18 8.74 12.87 -8.02
N LEU A 19 8.10 11.80 -8.53
CA LEU A 19 7.60 11.73 -9.91
C LEU A 19 6.19 12.30 -10.07
N SER A 20 5.47 12.47 -8.96
CA SER A 20 4.12 13.05 -8.95
C SER A 20 4.18 14.54 -8.64
N GLU A 21 3.53 15.34 -9.47
CA GLU A 21 3.37 16.79 -9.27
C GLU A 21 2.58 17.10 -7.99
N GLU A 22 1.54 16.33 -7.70
CA GLU A 22 0.70 16.50 -6.51
C GLU A 22 1.47 16.26 -5.21
N LYS A 23 2.48 15.38 -5.26
CA LYS A 23 3.35 15.07 -4.12
C LYS A 23 4.68 15.83 -4.15
N LEU A 24 4.79 16.88 -4.98
CA LEU A 24 6.00 17.68 -5.06
C LEU A 24 5.98 18.81 -4.02
N LEU A 25 7.03 18.88 -3.21
CA LEU A 25 7.19 19.93 -2.20
C LEU A 25 7.43 21.30 -2.87
N ARG A 26 6.43 22.18 -2.76
CA ARG A 26 6.48 23.54 -3.35
C ARG A 26 7.22 24.56 -2.48
N SER A 27 7.32 24.33 -1.17
CA SER A 27 8.07 25.23 -0.28
C SER A 27 9.60 25.12 -0.48
N THR A 28 10.30 26.26 -0.46
CA THR A 28 11.76 26.33 -0.47
C THR A 28 12.33 26.04 0.93
N VAL A 29 12.64 24.77 1.19
CA VAL A 29 13.25 24.34 2.45
C VAL A 29 14.77 24.27 2.33
N GLN A 30 15.51 25.14 3.00
CA GLN A 30 16.96 24.94 3.14
C GLN A 30 17.21 23.78 4.11
N CYS A 31 17.97 22.79 3.67
CA CYS A 31 18.28 21.60 4.45
C CYS A 31 19.77 21.27 4.29
N ARG A 32 20.36 20.72 5.35
CA ARG A 32 21.73 20.21 5.36
C ARG A 32 21.70 18.71 5.60
N GLU A 33 22.52 18.00 4.84
CA GLU A 33 22.75 16.57 5.07
C GLU A 33 23.63 16.39 6.31
N LEU A 34 23.19 15.51 7.21
CA LEU A 34 23.91 15.12 8.41
C LEU A 34 24.19 13.61 8.37
N THR A 35 25.34 13.23 8.88
CA THR A 35 25.69 11.83 9.14
C THR A 35 25.57 11.60 10.65
N VAL A 36 24.72 10.70 11.09
CA VAL A 36 24.55 10.32 12.50
C VAL A 36 24.95 8.87 12.72
N PHE A 37 25.35 8.53 13.93
CA PHE A 37 25.82 7.20 14.31
C PHE A 37 24.85 6.56 15.30
N VAL A 38 24.24 5.44 14.93
CA VAL A 38 23.28 4.72 15.78
C VAL A 38 24.02 3.64 16.57
N VAL A 39 24.05 3.82 17.90
CA VAL A 39 24.73 2.92 18.82
C VAL A 39 23.90 1.64 19.02
N SER A 40 24.58 0.49 18.99
CA SER A 40 23.97 -0.81 19.32
C SER A 40 24.33 -1.21 20.75
N GLU A 41 23.32 -1.47 21.59
CA GLU A 41 23.53 -2.04 22.92
C GLU A 41 23.56 -3.57 22.82
N GLY A 42 24.73 -4.14 22.49
CA GLY A 42 24.94 -5.58 22.41
C GLY A 42 26.43 -5.95 22.41
N THR A 43 26.87 -6.65 23.47
CA THR A 43 28.15 -7.34 23.68
C THR A 43 29.38 -6.86 22.88
N GLY A 44 30.18 -5.99 23.49
CA GLY A 44 31.64 -5.95 23.34
C GLY A 44 32.23 -5.33 22.07
N VAL A 45 31.46 -5.20 20.98
CA VAL A 45 31.91 -4.53 19.76
C VAL A 45 30.92 -3.42 19.44
N ILE A 46 31.32 -2.17 19.71
CA ILE A 46 30.59 -0.97 19.30
C ILE A 46 30.70 -0.88 17.77
N CYS A 47 29.75 -1.47 17.06
CA CYS A 47 29.60 -1.24 15.62
C CYS A 47 28.52 -0.17 15.45
N ASP A 48 28.95 1.09 15.40
CA ASP A 48 28.04 2.21 15.17
C ASP A 48 27.54 2.17 13.73
N THR A 49 26.21 2.13 13.56
CA THR A 49 25.61 2.15 12.22
C THR A 49 25.55 3.59 11.73
N GLN A 50 26.25 3.90 10.65
CA GLN A 50 26.21 5.21 10.01
C GLN A 50 24.88 5.41 9.25
N VAL A 51 24.19 6.51 9.51
CA VAL A 51 22.92 6.86 8.88
C VAL A 51 22.98 8.28 8.34
N THR A 52 22.62 8.45 7.07
CA THR A 52 22.47 9.77 6.45
C THR A 52 21.05 10.29 6.66
N VAL A 53 20.93 11.48 7.25
CA VAL A 53 19.66 12.15 7.58
C VAL A 53 19.72 13.62 7.15
N LEU A 54 18.59 14.31 7.16
CA LEU A 54 18.52 15.75 6.89
C LEU A 54 18.22 16.49 8.20
N ASP A 55 18.78 17.68 8.36
CA ASP A 55 18.50 18.52 9.55
C ASP A 55 17.01 18.93 9.64
N CYS A 56 16.30 18.93 8.52
CA CYS A 56 14.87 19.15 8.43
C CYS A 56 14.01 17.89 8.60
N ASP A 57 14.58 16.70 8.84
CA ASP A 57 13.77 15.51 9.11
C ASP A 57 13.09 15.63 10.49
N SER A 58 11.82 15.23 10.57
CA SER A 58 11.12 15.01 11.84
C SER A 58 11.78 13.87 12.63
N ILE A 59 11.54 13.83 13.95
CA ILE A 59 12.13 12.77 14.79
C ILE A 59 11.63 11.39 14.37
N THR A 60 10.36 11.26 13.99
CA THR A 60 9.83 10.01 13.42
C THR A 60 10.54 9.61 12.13
N GLN A 61 10.79 10.54 11.20
CA GLN A 61 11.54 10.23 9.97
C GLN A 61 12.98 9.79 10.28
N VAL A 62 13.63 10.40 11.27
CA VAL A 62 14.97 9.98 11.72
C VAL A 62 14.93 8.57 12.30
N LYS A 63 13.92 8.24 13.14
CA LYS A 63 13.75 6.89 13.68
C LYS A 63 13.58 5.86 12.57
N GLU A 64 12.74 6.12 11.58
CA GLU A 64 12.55 5.23 10.42
C GLU A 64 13.88 4.98 9.69
N LYS A 65 14.62 6.04 9.35
CA LYS A 65 15.94 5.91 8.70
C LYS A 65 16.94 5.11 9.54
N CYS A 66 16.91 5.29 10.87
CA CYS A 66 17.77 4.55 11.79
C CYS A 66 17.38 3.06 11.88
N ILE A 67 16.09 2.76 11.93
CA ILE A 67 15.58 1.38 11.92
C ILE A 67 15.94 0.69 10.60
N ASP A 68 15.73 1.36 9.46
CA ASP A 68 16.05 0.82 8.14
C ASP A 68 17.54 0.54 7.96
N ALA A 69 18.41 1.40 8.51
CA ALA A 69 19.85 1.19 8.47
C ALA A 69 20.29 0.04 9.39
N LYS A 70 19.79 0.01 10.64
CA LYS A 70 20.17 -0.99 11.65
C LYS A 70 19.65 -2.39 11.32
N TYR A 71 18.44 -2.47 10.75
CA TYR A 71 17.75 -3.74 10.47
C TYR A 71 17.61 -4.02 8.97
N ARG A 72 18.55 -3.50 8.16
CA ARG A 72 18.52 -3.59 6.68
C ARG A 72 18.36 -5.02 6.15
N THR A 73 18.89 -6.01 6.85
CA THR A 73 18.86 -7.44 6.47
C THR A 73 17.67 -8.21 7.03
N ILE A 74 16.84 -7.58 7.87
CA ILE A 74 15.66 -8.20 8.48
C ILE A 74 14.41 -7.81 7.67
N PRO A 75 13.48 -8.75 7.39
CA PRO A 75 12.18 -8.42 6.76
C PRO A 75 11.40 -7.37 7.56
N PHE A 76 10.59 -6.54 6.91
CA PHE A 76 9.94 -5.40 7.58
C PHE A 76 9.06 -5.82 8.76
N SER A 77 8.27 -6.89 8.62
CA SER A 77 7.43 -7.44 9.69
C SER A 77 8.18 -7.88 10.94
N GLY A 78 9.48 -8.18 10.84
CA GLY A 78 10.33 -8.58 11.95
C GLY A 78 11.07 -7.42 12.63
N ARG A 79 10.88 -6.18 12.18
CA ARG A 79 11.55 -4.99 12.74
C ARG A 79 10.71 -4.37 13.86
N PRO A 80 11.34 -3.68 14.83
CA PRO A 80 10.59 -2.82 15.74
C PRO A 80 9.90 -1.70 14.96
N THR A 81 8.67 -1.37 15.34
CA THR A 81 7.96 -0.24 14.75
C THR A 81 8.48 1.07 15.32
N VAL A 82 8.20 2.18 14.64
CA VAL A 82 8.56 3.53 15.10
C VAL A 82 7.96 3.86 16.47
N SER A 83 6.84 3.23 16.83
CA SER A 83 6.16 3.41 18.11
C SER A 83 6.79 2.61 19.25
N ASP A 84 7.53 1.55 18.93
CA ASP A 84 8.18 0.65 19.89
C ASP A 84 9.53 1.19 20.38
N VAL A 85 10.04 2.24 19.74
CA VAL A 85 11.35 2.82 20.06
C VAL A 85 11.29 4.33 20.27
N ASP A 86 12.09 4.77 21.23
CA ASP A 86 12.41 6.16 21.47
C ASP A 86 13.80 6.49 20.93
N LEU A 87 14.00 7.73 20.50
CA LEU A 87 15.28 8.22 19.99
C LEU A 87 16.00 9.03 21.06
N GLU A 88 17.14 8.55 21.53
CA GLU A 88 18.00 9.25 22.48
C GLU A 88 19.21 9.83 21.76
N TRP A 89 19.50 11.11 21.98
CA TRP A 89 20.76 11.74 21.62
C TRP A 89 21.74 11.67 22.78
N ARG A 90 22.90 11.06 22.54
CA ARG A 90 24.02 10.97 23.48
C ARG A 90 24.99 12.11 23.22
N LEU A 91 25.02 13.08 24.14
CA LEU A 91 25.87 14.25 24.02
C LEU A 91 27.33 13.91 24.43
N PRO A 92 28.33 14.61 23.87
CA PRO A 92 29.75 14.38 24.21
C PRO A 92 30.10 14.59 25.68
N ASN A 93 29.30 15.37 26.41
CA ASN A 93 29.47 15.63 27.84
C ASN A 93 28.89 14.51 28.74
N GLY A 94 28.44 13.40 28.16
CA GLY A 94 27.82 12.28 28.89
C GLY A 94 26.33 12.45 29.17
N ASN A 95 25.76 13.62 28.87
CA ASN A 95 24.32 13.83 29.01
C ASN A 95 23.54 13.09 27.91
N ARG A 96 22.31 12.73 28.23
CA ARG A 96 21.38 12.05 27.32
C ARG A 96 20.14 12.89 27.16
N LYS A 97 19.63 13.01 25.94
CA LYS A 97 18.42 13.78 25.65
C LYS A 97 17.47 12.96 24.78
N LEU A 98 16.25 12.77 25.27
CA LEU A 98 15.18 12.18 24.49
C LEU A 98 14.73 13.17 23.41
N LEU A 99 14.64 12.70 22.17
CA LEU A 99 14.11 13.47 21.06
C LEU A 99 12.70 12.97 20.75
N LEU A 100 11.75 13.90 20.69
CA LEU A 100 10.35 13.64 20.35
C LEU A 100 9.87 14.59 19.25
N ASP A 101 8.88 14.16 18.48
CA ASP A 101 8.24 14.99 17.44
C ASP A 101 7.49 16.19 18.04
N LEU A 102 6.98 16.05 19.26
CA LEU A 102 6.40 17.12 20.05
C LEU A 102 6.87 16.97 21.51
N ASP A 103 7.33 18.07 22.10
CA ASP A 103 7.73 18.16 23.50
C ASP A 103 7.49 19.58 24.05
N GLN A 104 7.89 19.84 25.29
CA GLN A 104 7.75 21.16 25.91
C GLN A 104 8.53 22.27 25.20
N THR A 105 9.50 21.91 24.35
CA THR A 105 10.29 22.86 23.57
C THR A 105 9.70 23.14 22.19
N SER A 106 8.64 22.43 21.81
CA SER A 106 8.00 22.56 20.49
C SER A 106 7.49 23.97 20.24
N ARG A 107 7.71 24.43 19.01
CA ARG A 107 7.28 25.76 18.58
C ARG A 107 5.78 25.73 18.26
N HIS A 108 5.05 26.66 18.85
CA HIS A 108 3.65 26.91 18.53
C HIS A 108 3.56 28.22 17.75
N ASP A 109 3.01 28.16 16.53
CA ASP A 109 2.93 29.29 15.60
C ASP A 109 1.54 29.32 14.97
N ASN A 110 0.86 30.47 15.09
CA ASN A 110 -0.46 30.74 14.51
C ASN A 110 -1.52 29.64 14.76
N GLY A 111 -1.51 29.05 15.95
CA GLY A 111 -2.48 28.02 16.35
C GLY A 111 -2.14 26.60 15.88
N TYR A 112 -0.93 26.38 15.35
CA TYR A 112 -0.42 25.07 14.95
C TYR A 112 0.90 24.75 15.68
N TRP A 113 1.06 23.50 16.07
CA TRP A 113 2.30 22.97 16.61
C TRP A 113 3.22 22.49 15.50
N LYS A 114 4.47 22.94 15.51
CA LYS A 114 5.48 22.48 14.56
C LYS A 114 6.14 21.21 15.08
N HIS A 115 6.22 20.17 14.25
CA HIS A 115 7.03 19.01 14.56
C HIS A 115 8.50 19.38 14.74
N ASN A 116 9.08 18.87 15.82
CA ASN A 116 10.49 19.03 16.12
C ASN A 116 11.33 18.25 15.10
N THR A 117 12.43 18.86 14.68
CA THR A 117 13.40 18.28 13.74
C THR A 117 14.79 18.20 14.37
N LEU A 118 15.75 17.59 13.71
CA LEU A 118 17.15 17.62 14.16
C LEU A 118 17.68 19.06 14.28
N ALA A 119 17.31 19.95 13.35
CA ALA A 119 17.66 21.36 13.41
C ALA A 119 17.03 22.08 14.63
N HIS A 120 15.83 21.68 15.05
CA HIS A 120 15.19 22.23 16.27
C HIS A 120 16.03 21.96 17.51
N TYR A 121 16.50 20.71 17.66
CA TYR A 121 17.37 20.30 18.76
C TYR A 121 18.84 20.71 18.58
N LYS A 122 19.19 21.31 17.43
CA LYS A 122 20.57 21.66 17.04
C LYS A 122 21.50 20.45 17.09
N VAL A 123 21.04 19.32 16.57
CA VAL A 123 21.86 18.12 16.46
C VAL A 123 22.94 18.36 15.41
N ASP A 124 24.19 18.19 15.83
CA ASP A 124 25.36 18.38 14.97
C ASP A 124 25.66 17.17 14.08
N ASN A 125 26.45 17.41 13.03
CA ASN A 125 26.98 16.32 12.21
C ASN A 125 27.84 15.38 13.07
N LYS A 126 27.78 14.07 12.79
CA LYS A 126 28.43 12.99 13.55
C LYS A 126 27.87 12.79 14.97
N ALA A 127 26.64 13.22 15.23
CA ALA A 127 25.97 12.97 16.50
C ALA A 127 25.74 11.46 16.76
N MET A 128 25.86 11.07 18.04
CA MET A 128 25.61 9.71 18.52
C MET A 128 24.15 9.56 18.97
N LEU A 129 23.39 8.72 18.29
CA LEU A 129 21.99 8.43 18.59
C LEU A 129 21.83 6.99 19.09
N ALA A 130 20.81 6.73 19.89
CA ALA A 130 20.44 5.38 20.31
C ALA A 130 18.94 5.15 20.14
N LEU A 131 18.57 3.98 19.63
CA LEU A 131 17.19 3.50 19.58
C LEU A 131 16.93 2.70 20.87
N ILE A 132 16.10 3.25 21.75
CA ILE A 132 15.79 2.66 23.05
C ILE A 132 14.40 2.02 22.96
N PRO A 133 14.23 0.74 23.35
CA PRO A 133 12.91 0.13 23.45
C PRO A 133 12.03 0.91 24.42
N ARG A 134 10.85 1.32 23.95
CA ARG A 134 9.87 2.04 24.77
C ARG A 134 9.24 1.06 25.75
N GLN A 135 9.38 1.30 27.05
CA GLN A 135 8.75 0.47 28.08
C GLN A 135 7.22 0.70 28.08
N ALA A 136 6.42 -0.34 28.31
CA ALA A 136 4.95 -0.29 28.23
C ALA A 136 4.29 0.69 29.23
N ASN A 137 4.99 1.05 30.32
CA ASN A 137 4.47 1.93 31.38
C ASN A 137 4.68 3.42 31.11
N SER A 138 5.05 3.75 29.88
CA SER A 138 5.66 5.03 29.54
C SER A 138 4.76 5.86 28.59
N SER A 139 3.72 5.26 28.02
CA SER A 139 2.72 5.97 27.21
C SER A 139 1.92 7.03 27.99
N SER A 140 1.88 6.95 29.32
CA SER A 140 1.10 7.84 30.19
C SER A 140 1.70 9.24 30.38
N TYR A 141 3.01 9.42 30.18
CA TYR A 141 3.67 10.72 30.42
C TYR A 141 3.61 11.68 29.22
N ASN A 142 3.31 11.18 28.01
CA ASN A 142 3.21 12.03 26.82
C ASN A 142 1.91 12.84 26.77
N LEU A 143 0.81 12.34 27.37
CA LEU A 143 -0.44 13.11 27.46
C LEU A 143 -0.46 14.08 28.65
N SER A 144 0.20 13.76 29.76
CA SER A 144 0.16 14.58 30.98
C SER A 144 1.01 15.86 30.89
N LEU A 145 2.01 15.91 30.01
CA LEU A 145 2.91 17.08 29.90
C LEU A 145 2.34 18.24 29.06
N LEU A 146 1.24 18.00 28.32
CA LEU A 146 0.58 19.02 27.49
C LEU A 146 -0.76 19.50 28.07
N SER A 147 -1.33 18.78 29.05
CA SER A 147 -2.59 19.15 29.71
C SER A 147 -2.47 20.30 30.73
N ASP A 148 -1.26 20.63 31.18
CA ASP A 148 -1.03 21.63 32.24
C ASP A 148 -1.19 23.10 31.81
N ARG A 149 -1.68 23.38 30.59
CA ARG A 149 -1.98 24.75 30.13
C ARG A 149 -3.48 25.03 29.91
N SER A 150 -4.37 24.09 30.24
CA SER A 150 -5.82 24.33 30.23
C SER A 150 -6.33 24.51 31.66
N ASP A 151 -6.12 25.69 32.24
CA ASP A 151 -6.79 26.05 33.48
C ASP A 151 -8.27 26.34 33.21
N LYS A 152 -9.12 25.70 34.04
CA LYS A 152 -10.59 25.79 34.15
C LYS A 152 -11.41 24.88 33.23
N SER A 153 -11.61 23.63 33.66
CA SER A 153 -12.93 23.16 34.09
C SER A 153 -12.87 21.73 34.65
N SER A 154 -13.39 21.58 35.86
CA SER A 154 -13.64 20.30 36.51
C SER A 154 -14.76 19.53 35.79
N SER A 155 -14.51 18.30 35.35
CA SER A 155 -15.44 17.17 35.53
C SER A 155 -14.88 15.88 34.93
N SER A 156 -14.92 14.85 35.76
CA SER A 156 -14.54 13.45 35.51
C SER A 156 -15.46 12.80 34.48
N PHE A 157 -14.94 12.12 33.45
CA PHE A 157 -15.64 10.99 32.79
C PHE A 157 -14.68 10.05 32.03
N ASN A 158 -14.70 8.79 32.48
CA ASN A 158 -14.54 7.50 31.77
C ASN A 158 -13.81 7.47 30.42
N ASN A 159 -12.61 6.89 30.41
CA ASN A 159 -11.91 6.44 29.21
C ASN A 159 -12.40 5.05 28.77
N SER A 160 -13.01 4.98 27.59
CA SER A 160 -13.05 3.78 26.74
C SER A 160 -12.25 4.06 25.47
N PRO A 161 -11.51 3.07 24.92
CA PRO A 161 -10.67 3.27 23.74
C PRO A 161 -11.48 3.03 22.46
N THR A 162 -11.56 4.04 21.58
CA THR A 162 -12.12 3.84 20.23
C THR A 162 -11.04 4.05 19.17
N LEU A 163 -10.60 2.91 18.64
CA LEU A 163 -10.15 2.59 17.29
C LEU A 163 -10.13 3.75 16.28
N THR A 164 -8.93 4.01 15.75
CA THR A 164 -8.67 4.85 14.58
C THR A 164 -9.21 4.18 13.32
N ARG A 165 -10.28 4.75 12.74
CA ARG A 165 -10.74 4.45 11.38
C ARG A 165 -9.98 5.31 10.35
N PRO A 166 -9.79 4.83 9.11
CA PRO A 166 -9.13 5.58 8.04
C PRO A 166 -10.10 6.62 7.47
N PHE A 167 -9.72 7.89 7.48
CA PHE A 167 -10.56 8.98 6.97
C PHE A 167 -10.49 9.07 5.45
N GLY A 168 -11.65 8.82 4.83
CA GLY A 168 -12.04 9.41 3.55
C GLY A 168 -12.54 10.83 3.76
N THR A 169 -12.32 11.66 2.75
CA THR A 169 -12.74 13.06 2.62
C THR A 169 -14.25 13.18 2.46
N HIS A 170 -14.94 13.93 3.32
CA HIS A 170 -16.10 14.74 2.93
C HIS A 170 -16.27 15.92 3.88
N SER A 171 -16.34 17.11 3.29
CA SER A 171 -16.61 18.39 3.93
C SER A 171 -18.02 18.41 4.52
N SER A 172 -18.14 18.72 5.81
CA SER A 172 -19.35 19.33 6.38
C SER A 172 -19.00 20.11 7.65
N ASN A 173 -19.42 21.38 7.66
CA ASN A 173 -19.34 22.29 8.79
C ASN A 173 -19.98 21.68 10.05
N GLY A 174 -19.19 21.56 11.11
CA GLY A 174 -19.68 21.21 12.44
C GLY A 174 -18.54 21.28 13.44
N HIS A 175 -18.63 22.21 14.40
CA HIS A 175 -17.68 22.39 15.49
C HIS A 175 -17.29 21.06 16.14
N SER A 176 -16.07 20.59 15.85
CA SER A 176 -15.48 19.43 16.49
C SER A 176 -14.31 19.88 17.38
N LYS A 177 -14.30 19.31 18.59
CA LYS A 177 -13.33 19.47 19.68
C LYS A 177 -11.90 19.71 19.18
N ASP A 178 -11.19 20.64 19.81
CA ASP A 178 -9.77 21.00 19.58
C ASP A 178 -8.87 19.78 19.32
N THR A 179 -8.83 19.30 18.08
CA THR A 179 -7.77 18.40 17.62
C THR A 179 -6.55 19.28 17.44
N MET A 180 -5.50 18.99 18.20
CA MET A 180 -4.23 19.71 18.13
C MET A 180 -3.73 19.73 16.69
N ARG A 181 -3.72 20.91 16.07
CA ARG A 181 -3.32 21.08 14.68
C ARG A 181 -1.80 21.08 14.59
N VAL A 182 -1.23 20.18 13.80
CA VAL A 182 0.23 20.01 13.66
C VAL A 182 0.68 20.27 12.22
N PHE A 183 1.93 20.71 12.04
CA PHE A 183 2.56 20.84 10.73
C PHE A 183 4.06 20.52 10.81
N HIS A 184 4.68 20.19 9.68
CA HIS A 184 6.12 19.94 9.59
C HIS A 184 6.84 21.04 8.78
N LEU A 185 6.89 20.89 7.46
CA LEU A 185 7.52 21.81 6.52
C LEU A 185 6.48 22.71 5.86
N VAL A 186 5.32 22.15 5.54
CA VAL A 186 4.22 22.84 4.84
C VAL A 186 3.08 23.12 5.81
N ARG A 187 2.54 24.33 5.76
CA ARG A 187 1.27 24.66 6.43
C ARG A 187 0.14 24.43 5.43
N GLN A 188 -0.86 23.65 5.81
CA GLN A 188 -2.14 23.67 5.10
C GLN A 188 -2.84 24.99 5.47
N GLN A 189 -2.67 26.03 4.65
CA GLN A 189 -3.44 27.25 4.78
C GLN A 189 -4.91 26.96 4.46
N ALA A 190 -5.84 27.51 5.25
CA ALA A 190 -7.25 27.51 4.93
C ALA A 190 -7.51 28.45 3.74
N GLU A 191 -7.88 27.86 2.60
CA GLU A 191 -8.69 28.38 1.49
C GLU A 191 -8.48 29.80 0.91
N HIS A 192 -7.45 30.59 1.26
CA HIS A 192 -7.43 32.00 0.82
C HIS A 192 -6.16 32.56 0.16
N ASP A 193 -5.20 31.71 -0.25
CA ASP A 193 -4.15 32.12 -1.18
C ASP A 193 -4.24 31.30 -2.47
N THR A 194 -5.17 31.68 -3.34
CA THR A 194 -5.12 31.37 -4.77
C THR A 194 -3.98 32.18 -5.40
N GLN A 195 -2.73 31.89 -5.03
CA GLN A 195 -1.64 32.09 -5.96
C GLN A 195 -1.80 31.00 -7.01
N GLU A 196 -2.13 31.45 -8.22
CA GLU A 196 -2.21 30.64 -9.43
C GLU A 196 -1.13 29.56 -9.41
N LYS A 197 -1.58 28.29 -9.40
CA LYS A 197 -0.75 27.09 -9.51
C LYS A 197 -0.13 27.01 -10.92
N MET A 198 0.48 28.08 -11.43
CA MET A 198 1.39 27.94 -12.55
C MET A 198 2.56 27.08 -12.08
N MET A 199 2.86 26.01 -12.83
CA MET A 199 4.07 25.24 -12.61
C MET A 199 5.26 26.18 -12.76
N SER A 200 5.83 26.62 -11.65
CA SER A 200 7.12 27.31 -11.71
C SER A 200 8.11 26.34 -12.35
N GLU A 201 8.88 26.81 -13.32
CA GLU A 201 9.78 26.03 -14.17
C GLU A 201 10.71 25.09 -13.37
N ILE A 202 11.09 25.51 -12.16
CA ILE A 202 11.88 24.74 -11.19
C ILE A 202 11.24 23.40 -10.77
N TYR A 203 9.91 23.30 -10.73
CA TYR A 203 9.20 22.08 -10.37
C TYR A 203 9.25 21.05 -11.50
N LEU A 204 9.10 21.50 -12.75
CA LEU A 204 9.25 20.65 -13.91
C LEU A 204 10.68 20.09 -13.99
N THR A 205 11.70 20.92 -13.73
CA THR A 205 13.09 20.45 -13.67
C THR A 205 13.29 19.34 -12.61
N ARG A 206 12.64 19.44 -11.45
CA ARG A 206 12.70 18.39 -10.41
C ARG A 206 12.04 17.09 -10.85
N LEU A 207 10.86 17.17 -11.49
CA LEU A 207 10.17 16.00 -12.05
C LEU A 207 11.02 15.32 -13.12
N LEU A 208 11.58 16.09 -14.05
CA LEU A 208 12.47 15.59 -15.11
C LEU A 208 13.74 14.96 -14.54
N HIS A 209 14.33 15.55 -13.51
CA HIS A 209 15.49 14.97 -12.83
C HIS A 209 15.14 13.62 -12.19
N MET A 210 14.01 13.54 -11.49
CA MET A 210 13.52 12.31 -10.89
C MET A 210 13.22 11.23 -11.93
N LYS A 211 12.58 11.61 -13.04
CA LYS A 211 12.37 10.74 -14.20
C LYS A 211 13.69 10.19 -14.71
N GLY A 212 14.68 11.07 -14.95
CA GLY A 212 15.99 10.66 -15.46
C GLY A 212 16.71 9.64 -14.58
N ILE A 213 16.61 9.76 -13.25
CA ILE A 213 17.20 8.80 -12.31
C ILE A 213 16.48 7.44 -12.35
N LEU A 214 15.15 7.46 -12.48
CA LEU A 214 14.32 6.25 -12.41
C LEU A 214 14.13 5.57 -13.78
N GLN A 215 14.45 6.25 -14.89
CA GLN A 215 14.22 5.80 -16.26
C GLN A 215 14.66 4.35 -16.47
N LYS A 216 15.92 4.03 -16.17
CA LYS A 216 16.47 2.68 -16.38
C LYS A 216 15.73 1.61 -15.57
N PHE A 217 15.25 1.93 -14.37
CA PHE A 217 14.50 1.00 -13.54
C PHE A 217 13.09 0.75 -14.12
N ILE A 218 12.45 1.80 -14.63
CA ILE A 218 11.14 1.72 -15.30
C ILE A 218 11.26 0.91 -16.60
N GLU A 219 12.27 1.20 -17.42
CA GLU A 219 12.53 0.49 -18.67
C GLU A 219 12.81 -1.00 -18.43
N ASN A 220 13.69 -1.32 -17.48
CA ASN A 220 13.96 -2.71 -17.12
C ASN A 220 12.70 -3.44 -16.61
N LEU A 221 11.86 -2.75 -15.83
CA LEU A 221 10.60 -3.33 -15.35
C LEU A 221 9.66 -3.64 -16.52
N PHE A 222 9.48 -2.71 -17.45
CA PHE A 222 8.61 -2.89 -18.61
C PHE A 222 9.14 -3.97 -19.54
N GLU A 223 10.45 -4.02 -19.77
CA GLU A 223 11.10 -5.07 -20.56
C GLU A 223 10.89 -6.45 -19.93
N VAL A 224 10.98 -6.57 -18.60
CA VAL A 224 10.70 -7.85 -17.92
C VAL A 224 9.23 -8.24 -18.02
N ILE A 225 8.31 -7.30 -17.78
CA ILE A 225 6.85 -7.54 -17.86
C ILE A 225 6.44 -7.99 -19.27
N PHE A 226 6.96 -7.33 -20.30
CA PHE A 226 6.59 -7.54 -21.71
C PHE A 226 7.66 -8.33 -22.48
N SER A 227 8.16 -9.41 -21.89
CA SER A 227 9.13 -10.31 -22.54
C SER A 227 8.59 -11.74 -22.65
N THR A 228 8.85 -12.39 -23.78
CA THR A 228 8.51 -13.80 -24.02
C THR A 228 9.65 -14.76 -23.66
N SER A 229 10.89 -14.27 -23.67
CA SER A 229 12.08 -15.03 -23.28
C SER A 229 13.13 -14.08 -22.71
N ASN A 230 13.25 -14.03 -21.38
CA ASN A 230 14.27 -13.23 -20.72
C ASN A 230 15.27 -14.12 -19.99
N ARG A 231 16.45 -14.31 -20.59
CA ARG A 231 17.75 -14.87 -20.12
C ARG A 231 17.76 -16.13 -19.21
N SER A 232 16.64 -16.66 -18.73
CA SER A 232 16.51 -17.87 -17.92
C SER A 232 15.05 -18.31 -17.65
N VAL A 233 14.05 -17.44 -17.83
CA VAL A 233 12.63 -17.73 -17.52
C VAL A 233 11.79 -17.65 -18.79
N ARG A 234 11.03 -18.71 -19.07
CA ARG A 234 10.04 -18.74 -20.17
C ARG A 234 8.75 -18.05 -19.73
N LEU A 235 7.99 -17.51 -20.69
CA LEU A 235 6.66 -16.99 -20.45
C LEU A 235 5.79 -18.02 -19.67
N PRO A 236 5.04 -17.60 -18.64
CA PRO A 236 4.11 -18.49 -17.94
C PRO A 236 3.06 -19.08 -18.89
N ALA A 237 2.85 -20.39 -18.79
CA ALA A 237 1.91 -21.13 -19.65
C ALA A 237 0.49 -20.55 -19.61
N CYS A 238 0.04 -20.10 -18.44
CA CYS A 238 -1.28 -19.48 -18.27
C CYS A 238 -1.49 -18.21 -19.10
N VAL A 239 -0.43 -17.42 -19.36
CA VAL A 239 -0.55 -16.20 -20.17
C VAL A 239 -0.81 -16.54 -21.62
N LYS A 240 -0.03 -17.47 -22.19
CA LYS A 240 -0.25 -17.96 -23.56
C LYS A 240 -1.62 -18.62 -23.70
N TYR A 241 -1.99 -19.50 -22.77
CA TYR A 241 -3.27 -20.18 -22.79
C TYR A 241 -4.46 -19.21 -22.75
N MET A 242 -4.40 -18.18 -21.89
CA MET A 242 -5.44 -17.15 -21.79
C MET A 242 -5.50 -16.26 -23.03
N PHE A 243 -4.36 -15.88 -23.61
CA PHE A 243 -4.33 -15.04 -24.81
C PHE A 243 -4.84 -15.79 -26.05
N ASP A 244 -4.50 -17.07 -26.19
CA ASP A 244 -5.05 -17.93 -27.24
C ASP A 244 -6.57 -18.07 -27.10
N PHE A 245 -7.08 -18.19 -25.87
CA PHE A 245 -8.52 -18.20 -25.61
C PHE A 245 -9.18 -16.89 -26.07
N LEU A 246 -8.60 -15.73 -25.76
CA LEU A 246 -9.14 -14.44 -26.20
C LEU A 246 -9.15 -14.30 -27.73
N ASP A 247 -8.08 -14.76 -28.40
CA ASP A 247 -7.99 -14.74 -29.86
C ASP A 247 -9.00 -15.70 -30.51
N ASP A 248 -9.24 -16.87 -29.90
CA ASP A 248 -10.25 -17.82 -30.34
C ASP A 248 -11.66 -17.25 -30.18
N GLN A 249 -11.96 -16.58 -29.06
CA GLN A 249 -13.25 -15.90 -28.84
C GLN A 249 -13.46 -14.76 -29.82
N ALA A 250 -12.43 -13.97 -30.13
CA ALA A 250 -12.52 -12.94 -31.16
C ALA A 250 -12.86 -13.54 -32.53
N ARG A 251 -12.22 -14.66 -32.90
CA ARG A 251 -12.47 -15.36 -34.16
C ARG A 251 -13.87 -15.98 -34.24
N GLU A 252 -14.33 -16.61 -33.17
CA GLU A 252 -15.66 -17.22 -33.08
C GLU A 252 -16.78 -16.19 -33.30
N HIS A 253 -16.57 -14.96 -32.80
CA HIS A 253 -17.48 -13.84 -32.98
C HIS A 253 -17.22 -12.98 -34.24
N ASN A 254 -16.33 -13.42 -35.14
CA ASN A 254 -15.94 -12.70 -36.37
C ASN A 254 -15.42 -11.27 -36.13
N ILE A 255 -14.72 -11.05 -35.02
CA ILE A 255 -14.04 -9.79 -34.72
C ILE A 255 -12.69 -9.78 -35.45
N ILE A 256 -12.58 -8.93 -36.48
CA ILE A 256 -11.40 -8.80 -37.35
C ILE A 256 -10.45 -7.70 -36.85
N ASP A 257 -10.97 -6.74 -36.08
CA ASP A 257 -10.22 -5.61 -35.57
C ASP A 257 -9.20 -6.05 -34.49
N GLU A 258 -7.91 -5.94 -34.81
CA GLU A 258 -6.81 -6.31 -33.91
C GLU A 258 -6.76 -5.44 -32.65
N ASP A 259 -7.25 -4.19 -32.71
CA ASP A 259 -7.31 -3.30 -31.56
C ASP A 259 -8.24 -3.86 -30.47
N VAL A 260 -9.27 -4.62 -30.84
CA VAL A 260 -10.19 -5.25 -29.88
C VAL A 260 -9.48 -6.37 -29.13
N SER A 261 -8.75 -7.26 -29.82
CA SER A 261 -7.97 -8.32 -29.15
C SER A 261 -6.85 -7.72 -28.29
N HIS A 262 -6.16 -6.68 -28.79
CA HIS A 262 -5.17 -5.93 -28.02
C HIS A 262 -5.76 -5.35 -26.72
N ALA A 263 -6.95 -4.73 -26.81
CA ALA A 263 -7.64 -4.17 -25.65
C ALA A 263 -8.07 -5.27 -24.67
N TRP A 264 -8.56 -6.42 -25.14
CA TRP A 264 -8.93 -7.55 -24.29
C TRP A 264 -7.71 -8.11 -23.53
N LYS A 265 -6.60 -8.36 -24.22
CA LYS A 265 -5.33 -8.82 -23.60
C LYS A 265 -4.83 -7.82 -22.56
N SER A 266 -4.87 -6.53 -22.91
CA SER A 266 -4.46 -5.44 -22.00
C SER A 266 -5.34 -5.36 -20.75
N ASN A 267 -6.66 -5.45 -20.93
CA ASN A 267 -7.62 -5.44 -19.83
C ASN A 267 -7.56 -6.70 -18.96
N ALA A 268 -7.19 -7.84 -19.52
CA ALA A 268 -7.11 -9.10 -18.79
C ALA A 268 -5.87 -9.19 -17.90
N LEU A 269 -4.71 -8.74 -18.39
CA LEU A 269 -3.43 -8.95 -17.70
C LEU A 269 -2.78 -7.65 -17.21
N PRO A 270 -2.16 -6.79 -18.03
CA PRO A 270 -1.38 -5.66 -17.52
C PRO A 270 -2.20 -4.67 -16.70
N LEU A 271 -3.43 -4.35 -17.12
CA LEU A 271 -4.25 -3.33 -16.45
C LEU A 271 -4.88 -3.82 -15.14
N ARG A 272 -5.04 -5.14 -14.95
CA ARG A 272 -5.63 -5.73 -13.73
C ARG A 272 -4.59 -6.26 -12.77
N PHE A 273 -3.57 -6.94 -13.29
CA PHE A 273 -2.54 -7.59 -12.50
C PHE A 273 -1.33 -6.66 -12.32
N TRP A 274 -0.67 -6.26 -13.40
CA TRP A 274 0.60 -5.52 -13.30
C TRP A 274 0.45 -4.11 -12.73
N VAL A 275 -0.56 -3.34 -13.18
CA VAL A 275 -0.88 -2.03 -12.60
C VAL A 275 -1.11 -2.14 -11.09
N ASN A 276 -1.83 -3.17 -10.64
CA ASN A 276 -2.12 -3.36 -9.23
C ASN A 276 -0.85 -3.68 -8.42
N LEU A 277 0.02 -4.54 -8.93
CA LEU A 277 1.28 -4.90 -8.28
C LEU A 277 2.30 -3.75 -8.26
N ILE A 278 2.34 -2.93 -9.30
CA ILE A 278 3.20 -1.73 -9.34
C ILE A 278 2.76 -0.72 -8.28
N LYS A 279 1.44 -0.54 -8.10
CA LYS A 279 0.88 0.37 -7.10
C LYS A 279 1.03 -0.17 -5.67
N ASN A 280 0.98 -1.49 -5.51
CA ASN A 280 0.98 -2.18 -4.21
C ASN A 280 2.10 -3.23 -4.11
N PRO A 281 3.38 -2.83 -4.14
CA PRO A 281 4.50 -3.76 -4.01
C PRO A 281 4.53 -4.51 -2.66
N ASP A 282 3.84 -4.01 -1.63
CA ASP A 282 3.64 -4.67 -0.34
C ASP A 282 2.78 -5.94 -0.43
N PHE A 283 2.09 -6.18 -1.56
CA PHE A 283 1.43 -7.46 -1.82
C PHE A 283 2.41 -8.59 -2.15
N ILE A 284 3.62 -8.25 -2.61
CA ILE A 284 4.65 -9.21 -3.02
C ILE A 284 5.76 -9.28 -1.98
N PHE A 285 6.16 -8.13 -1.44
CA PHE A 285 7.35 -8.01 -0.59
C PHE A 285 6.97 -7.63 0.83
N ASP A 286 7.71 -8.14 1.81
CA ASP A 286 7.62 -7.72 3.21
C ASP A 286 8.31 -6.36 3.39
N ILE A 287 7.61 -5.30 2.98
CA ILE A 287 8.01 -3.89 3.00
C ILE A 287 6.91 -3.04 3.66
N PRO A 288 7.23 -1.85 4.18
CA PRO A 288 6.19 -0.93 4.62
C PRO A 288 5.28 -0.55 3.45
N LYS A 289 4.00 -0.29 3.74
CA LYS A 289 3.07 0.29 2.76
C LYS A 289 3.71 1.54 2.13
N PRO A 290 3.76 1.65 0.80
CA PRO A 290 4.56 2.67 0.11
C PRO A 290 3.90 4.06 0.07
N THR A 291 3.19 4.47 1.12
CA THR A 291 2.43 5.74 1.21
C THR A 291 3.28 6.97 0.86
N LYS A 292 4.55 6.97 1.28
CA LYS A 292 5.52 8.04 1.00
C LYS A 292 5.87 8.20 -0.49
N ILE A 293 5.73 7.14 -1.28
CA ILE A 293 6.07 7.11 -2.71
C ILE A 293 4.88 6.77 -3.60
N GLU A 294 3.67 6.67 -3.02
CA GLU A 294 2.44 6.25 -3.70
C GLU A 294 2.19 7.06 -4.98
N GLY A 295 2.32 8.38 -4.92
CA GLY A 295 2.16 9.24 -6.10
C GLY A 295 3.15 8.89 -7.21
N SER A 296 4.39 8.51 -6.88
CA SER A 296 5.39 8.11 -7.88
C SER A 296 5.08 6.75 -8.49
N LEU A 297 4.60 5.79 -7.70
CA LEU A 297 4.13 4.49 -8.21
C LEU A 297 2.90 4.65 -9.10
N ASN A 298 1.98 5.55 -8.76
CA ASN A 298 0.82 5.88 -9.58
C ASN A 298 1.21 6.46 -10.94
N VAL A 299 2.25 7.29 -11.00
CA VAL A 299 2.77 7.82 -12.26
C VAL A 299 3.33 6.69 -13.14
N VAL A 300 4.14 5.79 -12.58
CA VAL A 300 4.69 4.63 -13.32
C VAL A 300 3.58 3.70 -13.79
N ALA A 301 2.60 3.43 -12.94
CA ALA A 301 1.43 2.64 -13.29
C ALA A 301 0.62 3.28 -14.43
N GLN A 302 0.42 4.61 -14.39
CA GLN A 302 -0.25 5.34 -15.47
C GLN A 302 0.53 5.26 -16.79
N THR A 303 1.87 5.35 -16.75
CA THR A 303 2.70 5.16 -17.94
C THR A 303 2.53 3.76 -18.54
N LEU A 304 2.42 2.72 -17.71
CA LEU A 304 2.12 1.36 -18.20
C LEU A 304 0.72 1.29 -18.82
N MET A 305 -0.28 1.91 -18.18
CA MET A 305 -1.65 1.97 -18.73
C MET A 305 -1.67 2.65 -20.10
N ASP A 306 -0.99 3.78 -20.23
CA ASP A 306 -0.89 4.53 -21.49
C ASP A 306 -0.13 3.73 -22.56
N ALA A 307 0.88 2.92 -22.17
CA ALA A 307 1.62 2.05 -23.07
C ALA A 307 0.77 0.87 -23.61
N CYS A 308 -0.23 0.44 -22.86
CA CYS A 308 -1.18 -0.58 -23.31
C CYS A 308 -2.31 -0.02 -24.19
N SER A 309 -2.44 1.31 -24.32
CA SER A 309 -3.50 1.93 -25.12
C SER A 309 -3.19 1.92 -26.62
N THR A 310 -4.19 1.60 -27.44
CA THR A 310 -4.13 1.74 -28.92
C THR A 310 -4.36 3.18 -29.38
N GLN A 311 -4.95 4.03 -28.54
CA GLN A 311 -5.27 5.42 -28.90
C GLN A 311 -4.03 6.30 -28.97
N GLU A 312 -3.94 7.16 -29.98
CA GLU A 312 -2.89 8.18 -30.08
C GLU A 312 -2.90 9.14 -28.88
N LEU A 313 -1.70 9.52 -28.43
CA LEU A 313 -1.56 10.40 -27.28
C LEU A 313 -1.71 11.86 -27.73
N HIS A 314 -2.90 12.44 -27.55
CA HIS A 314 -3.12 13.86 -27.78
C HIS A 314 -2.74 14.68 -26.53
N LEU A 315 -1.58 15.33 -26.59
CA LEU A 315 -1.09 16.19 -25.51
C LEU A 315 -1.53 17.64 -25.71
N THR A 316 -2.19 18.17 -24.69
CA THR A 316 -2.59 19.56 -24.56
C THR A 316 -1.90 20.19 -23.35
N LYS A 317 -1.99 21.51 -23.21
CA LYS A 317 -1.48 22.22 -22.02
C LYS A 317 -2.16 21.77 -20.72
N ASP A 318 -3.39 21.25 -20.81
CA ASP A 318 -4.17 20.75 -19.68
C ASP A 318 -3.96 19.25 -19.42
N SER A 319 -3.07 18.60 -20.20
CA SER A 319 -2.76 17.20 -19.99
C SER A 319 -2.04 16.98 -18.66
N PRO A 320 -2.34 15.88 -17.93
CA PRO A 320 -1.70 15.58 -16.66
C PRO A 320 -0.17 15.56 -16.79
N SER A 321 0.52 16.11 -15.78
CA SER A 321 1.99 16.16 -15.76
C SER A 321 2.65 14.79 -15.89
N SER A 322 2.01 13.72 -15.41
CA SER A 322 2.46 12.34 -15.62
C SER A 322 2.55 11.94 -17.10
N LYS A 323 1.57 12.36 -17.92
CA LYS A 323 1.55 12.09 -19.36
C LYS A 323 2.60 12.92 -20.09
N LEU A 324 2.72 14.20 -19.74
CA LEU A 324 3.75 15.08 -20.31
C LEU A 324 5.17 14.58 -19.99
N LEU A 325 5.38 14.03 -18.79
CA LEU A 325 6.69 13.55 -18.34
C LEU A 325 7.22 12.37 -19.18
N PHE A 326 6.34 11.47 -19.61
CA PHE A 326 6.68 10.26 -20.38
C PHE A 326 6.27 10.33 -21.87
N ALA A 327 5.84 11.50 -22.35
CA ALA A 327 5.39 11.72 -23.72
C ALA A 327 6.37 11.19 -24.79
N ASN A 328 7.67 11.44 -24.62
CA ASN A 328 8.69 11.03 -25.60
C ASN A 328 9.01 9.53 -25.54
N ASP A 329 8.64 8.83 -24.47
CA ASP A 329 8.94 7.40 -24.29
C ASP A 329 7.74 6.51 -24.63
N ILE A 330 6.54 7.09 -24.72
CA ILE A 330 5.30 6.31 -24.78
C ILE A 330 5.20 5.46 -26.04
N ASP A 331 5.63 5.98 -27.19
CA ASP A 331 5.58 5.25 -28.47
C ASP A 331 6.52 4.04 -28.46
N LYS A 332 7.70 4.20 -27.83
CA LYS A 332 8.62 3.09 -27.58
C LYS A 332 7.95 2.02 -26.72
N TYR A 333 7.26 2.41 -25.65
CA TYR A 333 6.59 1.46 -24.76
C TYR A 333 5.41 0.76 -25.44
N LYS A 334 4.61 1.49 -26.23
CA LYS A 334 3.54 0.90 -27.05
C LYS A 334 4.08 -0.15 -28.02
N HIS A 335 5.21 0.15 -28.67
CA HIS A 335 5.85 -0.81 -29.57
C HIS A 335 6.31 -2.09 -28.84
N ILE A 336 6.84 -1.97 -27.62
CA ILE A 336 7.20 -3.13 -26.79
C ILE A 336 5.96 -3.99 -26.47
N VAL A 337 4.85 -3.36 -26.08
CA VAL A 337 3.60 -4.09 -25.77
C VAL A 337 3.03 -4.79 -27.02
N HIS A 338 3.04 -4.10 -28.15
CA HIS A 338 2.58 -4.66 -29.43
C HIS A 338 3.40 -5.90 -29.82
N ASN A 339 4.73 -5.78 -29.82
CA ASN A 339 5.62 -6.90 -30.13
C ASN A 339 5.45 -8.06 -29.14
N PHE A 340 5.23 -7.77 -27.86
CA PHE A 340 4.94 -8.80 -26.86
C PHE A 340 3.69 -9.61 -27.23
N TYR A 341 2.58 -8.96 -27.60
CA TYR A 341 1.36 -9.68 -27.99
C TYR A 341 1.54 -10.50 -29.27
N GLU A 342 2.23 -9.97 -30.28
CA GLU A 342 2.58 -10.73 -31.49
C GLU A 342 3.45 -11.95 -31.16
N ASP A 343 4.48 -11.77 -30.34
CA ASP A 343 5.42 -12.82 -30.02
C ASP A 343 4.75 -13.93 -29.20
N VAL A 344 3.84 -13.58 -28.29
CA VAL A 344 3.00 -14.55 -27.59
C VAL A 344 2.09 -15.30 -28.57
N ALA A 345 1.49 -14.61 -29.55
CA ALA A 345 0.66 -15.27 -30.56
C ALA A 345 1.46 -16.29 -31.38
N LYS A 346 2.72 -16.00 -31.71
CA LYS A 346 3.64 -16.89 -32.45
C LYS A 346 4.10 -18.12 -31.64
N LEU A 347 3.97 -18.12 -30.31
CA LEU A 347 4.32 -19.28 -29.49
C LEU A 347 3.43 -20.50 -29.81
N PRO A 348 3.94 -21.74 -29.64
CA PRO A 348 3.14 -22.94 -29.83
C PRO A 348 1.93 -22.95 -28.87
N ARG A 349 0.78 -23.39 -29.39
CA ARG A 349 -0.44 -23.55 -28.60
C ARG A 349 -0.21 -24.60 -27.51
N ILE A 350 -0.70 -24.30 -26.30
CA ILE A 350 -0.58 -25.20 -25.16
C ILE A 350 -1.73 -26.22 -25.20
N PRO A 351 -1.44 -27.54 -25.22
CA PRO A 351 -2.47 -28.56 -25.13
C PRO A 351 -3.26 -28.47 -23.83
N GLU A 352 -4.56 -28.74 -23.89
CA GLU A 352 -5.43 -28.69 -22.72
C GLU A 352 -4.98 -29.66 -21.60
N ALA A 353 -4.49 -30.84 -21.98
CA ALA A 353 -3.94 -31.83 -21.04
C ALA A 353 -2.73 -31.29 -20.24
N ASP A 354 -1.85 -30.52 -20.90
CA ASP A 354 -0.67 -29.93 -20.26
C ASP A 354 -1.09 -28.80 -19.30
N MET A 355 -2.05 -27.96 -19.71
CA MET A 355 -2.58 -26.89 -18.86
C MET A 355 -3.32 -27.46 -17.64
N ASN A 356 -4.13 -28.50 -17.82
CA ASN A 356 -4.82 -29.18 -16.71
C ASN A 356 -3.82 -29.82 -15.74
N SER A 357 -2.73 -30.39 -16.25
CA SER A 357 -1.65 -30.95 -15.41
C SER A 357 -0.96 -29.86 -14.59
N PHE A 358 -0.68 -28.70 -15.21
CA PHE A 358 -0.14 -27.54 -14.52
C PHE A 358 -1.07 -27.03 -13.41
N LEU A 359 -2.37 -26.84 -13.71
CA LEU A 359 -3.36 -26.39 -12.73
C LEU A 359 -3.56 -27.37 -11.57
N LEU A 360 -3.50 -28.68 -11.84
CA LEU A 360 -3.57 -29.72 -10.81
C LEU A 360 -2.37 -29.64 -9.87
N GLN A 361 -1.16 -29.44 -10.41
CA GLN A 361 0.05 -29.29 -9.61
C GLN A 361 -0.01 -28.06 -8.70
N GLU A 362 -0.46 -26.91 -9.22
CA GLU A 362 -0.65 -25.69 -8.42
C GLU A 362 -1.71 -25.90 -7.32
N SER A 363 -2.82 -26.59 -7.65
CA SER A 363 -3.89 -26.91 -6.68
C SER A 363 -3.39 -27.80 -5.53
N GLN A 364 -2.58 -28.80 -5.84
CA GLN A 364 -1.98 -29.69 -4.83
C GLN A 364 -0.96 -28.94 -3.96
N THR A 365 -0.15 -28.08 -4.57
CA THR A 365 0.88 -27.29 -3.87
C THR A 365 0.26 -26.35 -2.84
N HIS A 366 -0.92 -25.79 -3.13
CA HIS A 366 -1.57 -24.77 -2.31
C HIS A 366 -2.78 -25.25 -1.51
N GLN A 367 -3.07 -26.56 -1.48
CA GLN A 367 -4.27 -27.14 -0.86
C GLN A 367 -4.45 -26.75 0.63
N ARG A 368 -3.35 -26.54 1.36
CA ARG A 368 -3.35 -26.22 2.80
C ARG A 368 -3.09 -24.75 3.12
N ASN A 369 -2.95 -23.90 2.11
CA ASN A 369 -2.62 -22.50 2.32
C ASN A 369 -3.84 -21.66 2.72
N PHE A 370 -5.05 -22.14 2.41
CA PHE A 370 -6.29 -21.39 2.60
C PHE A 370 -7.31 -22.17 3.44
N LEU A 371 -8.01 -21.47 4.32
CA LEU A 371 -9.09 -22.02 5.15
C LEU A 371 -10.41 -22.07 4.37
N LEU A 372 -10.49 -22.97 3.37
CA LEU A 372 -11.61 -23.06 2.42
C LEU A 372 -12.96 -23.27 3.13
N TYR A 373 -13.08 -24.34 3.91
CA TYR A 373 -14.35 -24.75 4.51
C TYR A 373 -14.80 -23.86 5.65
N SER A 374 -13.86 -23.46 6.53
CA SER A 374 -14.20 -22.71 7.75
C SER A 374 -14.34 -21.20 7.54
N SER A 375 -13.85 -20.65 6.42
CA SER A 375 -13.86 -19.21 6.16
C SER A 375 -14.49 -18.89 4.81
N ALA A 376 -13.88 -19.30 3.69
CA ALA A 376 -14.31 -18.87 2.37
C ALA A 376 -15.74 -19.31 2.01
N LEU A 377 -16.11 -20.57 2.29
CA LEU A 377 -17.47 -21.06 2.03
C LEU A 377 -18.52 -20.44 2.94
N ASN A 378 -18.16 -20.13 4.20
CA ASN A 378 -19.07 -19.45 5.12
C ASN A 378 -19.36 -18.01 4.68
N GLU A 379 -18.33 -17.27 4.27
CA GLU A 379 -18.50 -15.92 3.72
C GLU A 379 -19.27 -15.97 2.39
N LEU A 380 -19.03 -16.96 1.54
CA LEU A 380 -19.80 -17.15 0.31
C LEU A 380 -21.27 -17.43 0.60
N TYR A 381 -21.57 -18.22 1.63
CA TYR A 381 -22.94 -18.55 2.03
C TYR A 381 -23.74 -17.30 2.42
N VAL A 382 -23.11 -16.25 2.95
CA VAL A 382 -23.79 -14.98 3.27
C VAL A 382 -24.46 -14.39 2.02
N TYR A 383 -23.78 -14.43 0.88
CA TYR A 383 -24.33 -13.96 -0.40
C TYR A 383 -25.40 -14.91 -0.94
N VAL A 384 -25.19 -16.22 -0.79
CA VAL A 384 -26.16 -17.24 -1.21
C VAL A 384 -27.47 -17.09 -0.45
N ASN A 385 -27.41 -17.00 0.88
CA ASN A 385 -28.59 -16.85 1.73
C ASN A 385 -29.34 -15.54 1.43
N SER A 386 -28.60 -14.45 1.21
CA SER A 386 -29.19 -13.14 0.87
C SER A 386 -29.95 -13.15 -0.47
N ASN A 387 -29.57 -14.02 -1.40
CA ASN A 387 -30.14 -14.10 -2.75
C ASN A 387 -30.83 -15.45 -3.02
N ARG A 388 -31.22 -16.18 -1.97
CA ARG A 388 -31.64 -17.59 -2.07
C ARG A 388 -32.81 -17.80 -3.03
N ASP A 389 -33.81 -16.92 -3.01
CA ASP A 389 -35.02 -17.06 -3.81
C ASP A 389 -34.72 -16.82 -5.30
N MET A 390 -33.89 -15.81 -5.60
CA MET A 390 -33.44 -15.50 -6.96
C MET A 390 -32.59 -16.64 -7.55
N ILE A 391 -31.66 -17.19 -6.77
CA ILE A 391 -30.82 -18.30 -7.20
C ILE A 391 -31.69 -19.54 -7.47
N PHE A 392 -32.64 -19.85 -6.59
CA PHE A 392 -33.53 -20.99 -6.76
C PHE A 392 -34.41 -20.84 -8.02
N GLU A 393 -34.94 -19.65 -8.26
CA GLU A 393 -35.76 -19.36 -9.44
C GLU A 393 -34.97 -19.57 -10.74
N GLU A 394 -33.75 -19.05 -10.84
CA GLU A 394 -32.90 -19.22 -12.02
C GLU A 394 -32.45 -20.67 -12.22
N LEU A 395 -32.15 -21.40 -11.13
CA LEU A 395 -31.88 -22.84 -11.19
C LEU A 395 -33.11 -23.64 -11.67
N SER A 396 -34.32 -23.20 -11.31
CA SER A 396 -35.57 -23.87 -11.70
C SER A 396 -35.98 -23.58 -13.15
N LYS A 397 -35.48 -22.50 -13.75
CA LYS A 397 -35.69 -22.16 -15.17
C LYS A 397 -34.70 -22.86 -16.10
N ASN A 398 -33.54 -23.26 -15.59
CA ASN A 398 -32.47 -23.83 -16.41
C ASN A 398 -32.65 -25.35 -16.60
N GLU A 399 -32.85 -25.79 -17.85
CA GLU A 399 -33.08 -27.21 -18.18
C GLU A 399 -31.94 -28.14 -17.75
N TYR A 400 -30.68 -27.69 -17.88
CA TYR A 400 -29.52 -28.46 -17.44
C TYR A 400 -29.48 -28.59 -15.91
N ALA A 401 -29.82 -27.52 -15.19
CA ALA A 401 -29.87 -27.53 -13.74
C ALA A 401 -30.97 -28.46 -13.20
N LEU A 402 -32.12 -28.51 -13.87
CA LEU A 402 -33.21 -29.45 -13.56
C LEU A 402 -32.77 -30.90 -13.80
N HIS A 403 -32.10 -31.18 -14.92
CA HIS A 403 -31.57 -32.52 -15.22
C HIS A 403 -30.60 -33.02 -14.13
N GLU A 404 -29.73 -32.14 -13.63
CA GLU A 404 -28.77 -32.45 -12.56
C GLU A 404 -29.34 -32.33 -11.14
N GLN A 405 -30.65 -32.07 -10.98
CA GLN A 405 -31.33 -31.89 -9.69
C GLN A 405 -30.70 -30.80 -8.81
N LEU A 406 -30.15 -29.74 -9.42
CA LEU A 406 -29.48 -28.67 -8.69
C LEU A 406 -30.42 -27.86 -7.78
N PRO A 407 -31.70 -27.55 -8.15
CA PRO A 407 -32.62 -26.86 -7.23
C PRO A 407 -32.86 -27.63 -5.94
N GLU A 408 -33.06 -28.95 -6.02
CA GLU A 408 -33.28 -29.82 -4.87
C GLU A 408 -32.04 -29.91 -3.98
N ARG A 409 -30.85 -30.04 -4.59
CA ARG A 409 -29.57 -30.01 -3.86
C ARG A 409 -29.32 -28.67 -3.19
N PHE A 410 -29.67 -27.57 -3.84
CA PHE A 410 -29.56 -26.23 -3.30
C PHE A 410 -30.47 -26.04 -2.07
N GLN A 411 -31.74 -26.48 -2.17
CA GLN A 411 -32.66 -26.44 -1.05
C GLN A 411 -32.17 -27.29 0.13
N LYS A 412 -31.68 -28.50 -0.13
CA LYS A 412 -31.08 -29.36 0.91
C LYS A 412 -29.86 -28.71 1.59
N MET A 413 -29.03 -28.00 0.82
CA MET A 413 -27.90 -27.25 1.37
C MET A 413 -28.39 -26.12 2.29
N LEU A 414 -29.39 -25.33 1.88
CA LEU A 414 -29.98 -24.28 2.72
C LEU A 414 -30.54 -24.86 4.02
N GLU A 415 -31.31 -25.95 3.96
CA GLU A 415 -31.84 -26.64 5.14
C GLU A 415 -30.72 -27.11 6.08
N THR A 416 -29.63 -27.66 5.53
CA THR A 416 -28.49 -28.12 6.34
C THR A 416 -27.78 -26.96 7.03
N MET A 417 -27.74 -25.78 6.40
CA MET A 417 -27.08 -24.59 6.93
C MET A 417 -27.97 -23.78 7.87
N ASP A 418 -29.30 -23.83 7.70
CA ASP A 418 -30.29 -23.21 8.59
C ASP A 418 -30.49 -23.98 9.89
N VAL A 419 -30.13 -25.27 9.94
CA VAL A 419 -30.07 -26.08 11.16
C VAL A 419 -28.82 -25.70 11.98
N VAL A 420 -28.87 -24.53 12.62
CA VAL A 420 -28.04 -24.25 13.80
C VAL A 420 -28.77 -24.82 15.02
N PRO A 421 -28.10 -25.62 15.87
CA PRO A 421 -28.76 -26.28 17.00
C PRO A 421 -29.29 -25.26 18.02
N ASP A 422 -30.50 -25.53 18.52
CA ASP A 422 -31.08 -24.89 19.69
C ASP A 422 -30.04 -24.77 20.81
N THR A 423 -29.55 -23.56 21.04
CA THR A 423 -28.73 -23.22 22.21
C THR A 423 -29.67 -22.94 23.37
N THR A 424 -30.33 -23.98 23.88
CA THR A 424 -31.16 -23.91 25.10
C THR A 424 -30.55 -24.60 26.31
N LEU A 425 -29.30 -25.06 26.28
CA LEU A 425 -28.63 -25.58 27.47
C LEU A 425 -27.13 -25.30 27.39
N ILE A 426 -26.64 -24.19 27.96
CA ILE A 426 -25.55 -24.07 28.96
C ILE A 426 -25.48 -22.59 29.35
N ASN A 427 -26.15 -22.24 30.45
CA ASN A 427 -25.95 -20.99 31.15
C ASN A 427 -24.99 -21.30 32.32
N ASN A 428 -23.77 -20.74 32.31
CA ASN A 428 -23.04 -20.28 33.50
C ASN A 428 -21.60 -19.85 33.19
N GLY A 429 -21.34 -18.54 33.30
CA GLY A 429 -20.14 -17.98 33.93
C GLY A 429 -18.86 -17.84 33.10
N SER A 430 -18.69 -16.73 32.40
CA SER A 430 -17.62 -15.74 32.64
C SER A 430 -17.63 -14.68 31.53
N LEU A 431 -17.59 -13.41 31.93
CA LEU A 431 -17.56 -12.24 31.05
C LEU A 431 -16.16 -12.11 30.44
N ASP A 432 -16.03 -12.36 29.14
CA ASP A 432 -15.03 -11.74 28.28
C ASP A 432 -15.66 -11.46 26.92
N ASN A 433 -15.75 -10.18 26.60
CA ASN A 433 -16.62 -9.62 25.58
C ASN A 433 -15.85 -9.47 24.25
N TYR A 434 -15.76 -10.56 23.50
CA TYR A 434 -15.51 -10.58 22.04
C TYR A 434 -16.36 -11.71 21.43
N ASN A 435 -17.67 -11.48 21.32
CA ASN A 435 -18.59 -12.45 20.75
C ASN A 435 -18.58 -12.40 19.22
N SER A 436 -17.63 -13.13 18.63
CA SER A 436 -17.77 -13.77 17.33
C SER A 436 -18.89 -14.83 17.39
N LYS A 437 -20.14 -14.41 17.17
CA LYS A 437 -21.29 -15.28 16.90
C LYS A 437 -21.62 -15.09 15.42
N PHE A 438 -21.36 -16.01 14.50
CA PHE A 438 -21.65 -17.44 14.50
C PHE A 438 -20.45 -18.25 13.98
N ARG A 439 -20.03 -19.29 14.71
CA ARG A 439 -19.18 -20.37 14.17
C ARG A 439 -20.08 -21.29 13.34
N LEU A 440 -20.06 -21.12 12.02
CA LEU A 440 -20.60 -22.08 11.06
C LEU A 440 -19.46 -23.05 10.70
N MET A 441 -19.73 -24.36 10.82
CA MET A 441 -18.80 -25.50 10.73
C MET A 441 -18.03 -25.87 12.02
N SER A 442 -18.57 -26.84 12.76
CA SER A 442 -17.79 -27.64 13.71
C SER A 442 -16.83 -28.57 12.95
N ASN A 443 -15.64 -28.74 13.52
CA ASN A 443 -14.48 -29.47 13.00
C ASN A 443 -14.67 -31.00 12.89
N SER A 444 -15.87 -31.48 12.61
CA SER A 444 -16.26 -32.89 12.75
C SER A 444 -16.56 -33.54 11.39
N ASN A 445 -15.67 -33.40 10.41
CA ASN A 445 -15.61 -34.25 9.22
C ASN A 445 -14.21 -34.30 8.56
N SER A 446 -13.13 -34.32 9.36
CA SER A 446 -11.77 -34.59 8.86
C SER A 446 -11.47 -36.08 8.63
N ARG A 447 -12.51 -36.88 8.34
CA ARG A 447 -12.36 -38.27 7.90
C ARG A 447 -13.21 -38.44 6.66
N PHE A 448 -12.65 -38.13 5.51
CA PHE A 448 -12.71 -38.93 4.28
C PHE A 448 -11.93 -38.14 3.21
N TYR A 449 -10.79 -38.73 2.82
CA TYR A 449 -9.80 -38.35 1.80
C TYR A 449 -8.80 -37.24 2.14
#